data_AF-A0A967DF88-F1
#
_entry.id   AF-A0A967DF88-F1
#
_cell.length_a   1.000
_cell.length_b   1.000
_cell.length_c   1.000
_cell.angle_alpha   90.00
_cell.angle_beta   90.00
_cell.angle_gamma   90.00
#
_symmetry.space_group_name_H-M   'P 1'
#
loop_
_entity.id
_entity.type
_entity.pdbx_description
1 polymer ?
#
loop_
_entity_poly.entity_id
_entity_poly.type
_entity_poly.pdbx_seq_one_letter_code
_entity_poly.pdbx_strand_id
1 'polypeptide(L)'
;MDYYGTVMFLRSPDASLGLLAAGLGVIMLEFVRPGWVLPAVLGCLMVVFGIHSLTQYPLEPKGLVLIAAGFLLCALEARVQAKGLLGAAAGVSLYFGAVHLVRGEQIHTATALATALPLAALLSILLTLAWRARQNKRNTIF
;
A
#
# COMPACT_ATOMS: atom_id res chain seq x y z
N MET A 1 -0.05 -31.94 -15.34
CA MET A 1 -0.26 -31.05 -16.51
C MET A 1 -1.29 -30.02 -16.05
N ASP A 2 -0.83 -29.16 -15.16
CA ASP A 2 -1.68 -28.40 -14.22
C ASP A 2 -1.86 -26.96 -14.69
N TYR A 3 -2.31 -26.81 -15.94
CA TYR A 3 -2.55 -25.48 -16.52
C TYR A 3 -3.76 -24.78 -15.87
N TYR A 4 -4.70 -25.52 -15.31
CA TYR A 4 -5.91 -24.99 -14.67
C TYR A 4 -5.63 -24.27 -13.34
N GLY A 5 -4.56 -24.65 -12.62
CA GLY A 5 -4.17 -24.01 -11.35
C GLY A 5 -3.60 -22.61 -11.56
N THR A 6 -2.78 -22.43 -12.59
CA THR A 6 -2.11 -21.15 -12.87
C THR A 6 -3.05 -20.10 -13.43
N VAL A 7 -4.02 -20.50 -14.27
CA VAL A 7 -5.02 -19.56 -14.84
C VAL A 7 -6.08 -19.12 -13.84
N MET A 8 -6.45 -19.97 -12.87
CA MET A 8 -7.33 -19.60 -11.74
C MET A 8 -6.64 -18.59 -10.82
N PHE A 9 -5.30 -18.67 -10.65
CA PHE A 9 -4.54 -17.72 -9.84
C PHE A 9 -4.58 -16.29 -10.40
N LEU A 10 -4.62 -16.13 -11.73
CA LEU A 10 -4.69 -14.82 -12.40
C LEU A 10 -6.03 -14.10 -12.19
N ARG A 11 -7.09 -14.82 -11.83
CA ARG A 11 -8.43 -14.26 -11.56
C ARG A 11 -8.81 -14.37 -10.08
N SER A 12 -7.85 -14.11 -9.20
CA SER A 12 -8.05 -14.10 -7.76
C SER A 12 -8.11 -12.65 -7.23
N PRO A 13 -8.86 -12.39 -6.15
CA PRO A 13 -8.80 -11.11 -5.44
C PRO A 13 -7.37 -10.82 -4.93
N ASP A 14 -6.57 -11.86 -4.69
CA ASP A 14 -5.15 -11.78 -4.38
C ASP A 14 -4.34 -11.05 -5.45
N ALA A 15 -4.52 -11.42 -6.72
CA ALA A 15 -3.82 -10.78 -7.84
C ALA A 15 -4.23 -9.32 -7.99
N SER A 16 -5.50 -9.00 -7.75
CA SER A 16 -6.03 -7.63 -7.84
C SER A 16 -5.44 -6.74 -6.74
N LEU A 17 -5.40 -7.24 -5.49
CA LEU A 17 -4.76 -6.55 -4.38
C LEU A 17 -3.25 -6.44 -4.60
N GLY A 18 -2.60 -7.52 -5.06
CA GLY A 18 -1.17 -7.56 -5.34
C GLY A 18 -0.77 -6.53 -6.39
N LEU A 19 -1.54 -6.39 -7.46
CA LEU A 19 -1.32 -5.39 -8.51
C LEU A 19 -1.44 -3.96 -7.96
N LEU A 20 -2.48 -3.70 -7.16
CA LEU A 20 -2.67 -2.41 -6.49
C LEU A 20 -1.48 -2.06 -5.59
N ALA A 21 -1.10 -2.98 -4.71
CA ALA A 21 -0.01 -2.78 -3.75
C ALA A 21 1.35 -2.64 -4.45
N ALA A 22 1.61 -3.43 -5.50
CA ALA A 22 2.80 -3.30 -6.32
C ALA A 22 2.85 -1.95 -7.03
N GLY A 23 1.74 -1.48 -7.61
CA GLY A 23 1.65 -0.16 -8.23
C GLY A 23 1.95 0.96 -7.24
N LEU A 24 1.39 0.91 -6.04
CA LEU A 24 1.72 1.85 -4.95
C LEU A 24 3.20 1.77 -4.56
N GLY A 25 3.77 0.57 -4.47
CA GLY A 25 5.20 0.38 -4.19
C GLY A 25 6.10 0.98 -5.26
N VAL A 26 5.77 0.80 -6.54
CA VAL A 26 6.52 1.37 -7.68
C VAL A 26 6.47 2.89 -7.66
N ILE A 27 5.29 3.49 -7.36
CA ILE A 27 5.17 4.94 -7.14
C ILE A 27 6.10 5.39 -6.01
N MET A 28 6.15 4.65 -4.90
CA MET A 28 7.02 4.98 -3.77
C MET A 28 8.51 4.98 -4.13
N LEU A 29 8.94 4.13 -5.07
CA LEU A 29 10.34 4.07 -5.51
C LEU A 29 10.82 5.35 -6.22
N GLU A 30 9.93 6.04 -6.96
CA GLU A 30 10.27 7.33 -7.56
C GLU A 30 10.71 8.36 -6.51
N PHE A 31 10.03 8.37 -5.35
CA PHE A 31 10.36 9.31 -4.29
C PHE A 31 11.70 8.99 -3.59
N VAL A 32 12.20 7.75 -3.69
CA VAL A 32 13.52 7.37 -3.18
C VAL A 32 14.63 7.89 -4.10
N ARG A 33 14.40 7.93 -5.42
CA ARG A 33 15.35 8.43 -6.43
C ARG A 33 14.65 9.42 -7.36
N PRO A 34 14.59 10.71 -6.96
CA PRO A 34 13.87 11.71 -7.74
C PRO A 34 14.47 11.88 -9.15
N GLY A 35 13.60 11.99 -10.16
CA GLY A 35 13.99 12.20 -11.57
C GLY A 35 13.70 11.02 -12.50
N TRP A 36 13.25 9.89 -11.95
CA TRP A 36 12.81 8.73 -12.74
C TRP A 36 11.30 8.83 -13.00
N VAL A 37 10.89 9.42 -14.13
CA VAL A 37 9.47 9.56 -14.49
C VAL A 37 8.81 8.20 -14.80
N LEU A 38 9.60 7.23 -15.27
CA LEU A 38 9.14 5.91 -15.67
C LEU A 38 8.40 5.12 -14.56
N PRO A 39 8.93 4.97 -13.34
CA PRO A 39 8.23 4.29 -12.25
C PRO A 39 6.91 4.99 -11.86
N ALA A 40 6.86 6.33 -11.90
CA ALA A 40 5.65 7.09 -11.60
C ALA A 40 4.48 6.65 -12.48
N VAL A 41 4.71 6.67 -13.80
CA VAL A 41 3.69 6.39 -14.81
C VAL A 41 3.29 4.92 -14.76
N LEU A 42 4.27 4.01 -14.68
CA LEU A 42 4.01 2.58 -14.60
C LEU A 42 3.22 2.22 -13.34
N GLY A 43 3.62 2.78 -12.20
CA GLY A 43 2.94 2.58 -10.93
C GLY A 43 1.51 3.14 -10.94
N CYS A 44 1.30 4.34 -11.49
CA CYS A 44 -0.04 4.90 -11.65
C CYS A 44 -0.94 4.02 -12.53
N LEU A 45 -0.43 3.49 -13.65
CA LEU A 45 -1.18 2.55 -14.48
C LEU A 45 -1.54 1.27 -13.71
N MET A 46 -0.59 0.68 -12.99
CA MET A 46 -0.84 -0.50 -12.15
C MET A 46 -1.89 -0.22 -11.07
N VAL A 47 -1.86 0.95 -10.43
CA VAL A 47 -2.87 1.34 -9.43
C VAL A 47 -4.25 1.47 -10.08
N VAL A 48 -4.35 2.14 -11.23
CA VAL A 48 -5.63 2.30 -11.93
C VAL A 48 -6.21 0.94 -12.32
N PHE A 49 -5.41 0.03 -12.87
CA PHE A 49 -5.85 -1.32 -13.19
C PHE A 49 -6.17 -2.15 -11.95
N GLY A 50 -5.39 -2.03 -10.87
CA GLY A 50 -5.64 -2.71 -9.61
C GLY A 50 -6.96 -2.30 -8.97
N ILE A 51 -7.25 -0.99 -8.93
CA ILE A 51 -8.54 -0.46 -8.47
C ILE A 51 -9.66 -0.98 -9.36
N HIS A 52 -9.51 -0.88 -10.68
CA HIS A 52 -10.51 -1.36 -11.64
C HIS A 52 -10.81 -2.84 -11.44
N SER A 53 -9.81 -3.70 -11.29
CA SER A 53 -9.99 -5.12 -11.00
C SER A 53 -10.73 -5.35 -9.68
N LEU A 54 -10.42 -4.58 -8.63
CA LEU A 54 -11.11 -4.68 -7.34
C LEU A 54 -12.59 -4.27 -7.42
N THR A 55 -12.99 -3.39 -8.34
CA THR A 55 -14.41 -3.03 -8.52
C THR A 55 -15.28 -4.19 -9.04
N GLN A 56 -14.67 -5.25 -9.58
CA GLN A 56 -15.38 -6.45 -10.02
C GLN A 56 -15.79 -7.36 -8.85
N TYR A 57 -15.22 -7.14 -7.66
CA TYR A 57 -15.50 -7.91 -6.46
C TYR A 57 -16.38 -7.11 -5.49
N PRO A 58 -17.26 -7.76 -4.71
CA PRO A 58 -18.03 -7.09 -3.69
C PRO A 58 -17.11 -6.64 -2.54
N LEU A 59 -16.78 -5.35 -2.50
CA LEU A 59 -15.90 -4.80 -1.46
C LEU A 59 -16.62 -4.66 -0.11
N GLU A 60 -15.94 -5.03 0.97
CA GLU A 60 -16.41 -4.84 2.33
C GLU A 60 -16.00 -3.46 2.88
N PRO A 61 -16.93 -2.63 3.37
CA PRO A 61 -16.60 -1.33 3.95
C PRO A 61 -15.63 -1.43 5.14
N LYS A 62 -15.69 -2.53 5.90
CA LYS A 62 -14.83 -2.78 7.06
C LYS A 62 -13.36 -2.82 6.64
N GLY A 63 -13.04 -3.60 5.60
CA GLY A 63 -11.69 -3.70 5.06
C GLY A 63 -11.18 -2.35 4.55
N LEU A 64 -12.04 -1.62 3.83
CA LEU A 64 -11.70 -0.31 3.29
C LEU A 64 -11.36 0.73 4.37
N VAL A 65 -12.14 0.76 5.46
CA VAL A 65 -11.87 1.63 6.62
C VAL A 65 -10.55 1.27 7.28
N LEU A 66 -10.24 -0.02 7.43
CA LEU A 66 -8.97 -0.47 7.98
C LEU A 66 -7.77 -0.10 7.10
N ILE A 67 -7.91 -0.21 5.77
CA ILE A 67 -6.88 0.23 4.84
C ILE A 67 -6.65 1.74 4.99
N ALA A 68 -7.73 2.53 4.96
CA ALA A 68 -7.66 3.98 5.12
C ALA A 68 -7.02 4.40 6.47
N ALA A 69 -7.38 3.71 7.56
CA ALA A 69 -6.79 3.91 8.88
C ALA A 69 -5.28 3.60 8.87
N GLY A 70 -4.85 2.55 8.15
CA GLY A 70 -3.43 2.22 7.98
C GLY A 70 -2.64 3.34 7.31
N PHE A 71 -3.12 3.86 6.19
CA PHE A 71 -2.50 5.02 5.52
C PHE A 71 -2.42 6.25 6.43
N LEU A 72 -3.50 6.51 7.20
CA LEU A 72 -3.56 7.64 8.12
C LEU A 72 -2.57 7.48 9.28
N LEU A 73 -2.44 6.28 9.85
CA LEU A 73 -1.46 5.96 10.90
C LEU A 73 -0.03 6.14 10.41
N CYS A 74 0.31 5.72 9.18
CA CYS A 74 1.61 6.00 8.56
C CYS A 74 1.88 7.51 8.45
N ALA A 75 0.88 8.30 8.08
CA ALA A 75 1.02 9.75 7.98
C ALA A 75 1.17 10.43 9.34
N LEU A 76 0.52 9.91 10.38
CA LEU A 76 0.65 10.39 11.74
C LEU A 76 2.03 10.06 12.35
N GLU A 77 2.58 8.87 12.06
CA GLU A 77 3.95 8.48 12.48
C GLU A 77 4.98 9.53 12.05
N ALA A 78 4.86 10.03 10.81
CA ALA A 78 5.76 11.05 10.28
C ALA A 78 5.73 12.38 11.05
N ARG A 79 4.59 12.73 11.66
CA ARG A 79 4.43 13.98 12.43
C ARG A 79 4.83 13.82 13.88
N VAL A 80 4.40 12.74 14.52
CA VAL A 80 4.58 12.52 15.97
C VAL A 80 5.95 11.91 16.29
N GLN A 81 6.64 11.29 15.32
CA GLN A 81 7.88 10.53 15.52
C GLN A 81 7.75 9.51 16.66
N ALA A 82 6.74 8.66 16.58
CA ALA A 82 6.43 7.65 17.59
C ALA A 82 7.38 6.44 17.59
N LYS A 83 8.62 6.62 17.09
CA LYS A 83 9.68 5.60 16.99
C LYS A 83 9.24 4.31 16.27
N GLY A 84 8.25 4.40 15.38
CA GLY A 84 7.73 3.28 14.59
C GLY A 84 6.51 2.58 15.18
N LEU A 85 5.97 3.01 16.33
CA LEU A 85 4.80 2.38 16.94
C LEU A 85 3.52 2.58 16.09
N LEU A 86 3.29 3.79 15.56
CA LEU A 86 2.17 4.03 14.66
C LEU A 86 2.40 3.36 13.31
N GLY A 87 3.66 3.25 12.86
CA GLY A 87 4.02 2.45 11.68
C GLY A 87 3.69 0.96 11.84
N ALA A 88 3.92 0.37 13.01
CA ALA A 88 3.54 -1.00 13.30
C ALA A 88 2.02 -1.17 13.34
N ALA A 89 1.30 -0.26 14.01
CA ALA A 89 -0.17 -0.24 14.02
C ALA A 89 -0.75 -0.09 12.61
N ALA A 90 -0.11 0.72 11.76
CA ALA A 90 -0.48 0.85 10.35
C ALA A 90 -0.33 -0.48 9.59
N GLY A 91 0.77 -1.20 9.78
CA GLY A 91 0.98 -2.53 9.19
C GLY A 91 -0.10 -3.53 9.59
N VAL A 92 -0.47 -3.56 10.88
CA VAL A 92 -1.57 -4.40 11.39
C VAL A 92 -2.90 -3.99 10.76
N SER A 93 -3.19 -2.69 10.68
CA SER A 93 -4.42 -2.17 10.06
C SER A 93 -4.50 -2.50 8.57
N LEU A 94 -3.41 -2.35 7.83
CA LEU A 94 -3.34 -2.72 6.41
C LEU A 94 -3.50 -4.23 6.20
N TYR A 95 -2.91 -5.06 7.06
CA TYR A 95 -3.03 -6.51 6.99
C TYR A 95 -4.49 -6.96 7.16
N PHE A 96 -5.13 -6.55 8.25
CA PHE A 96 -6.54 -6.91 8.48
C PHE A 96 -7.47 -6.25 7.46
N GLY A 97 -7.15 -5.04 6.99
CA GLY A 97 -7.86 -4.38 5.91
C GLY A 97 -7.80 -5.18 4.61
N ALA A 98 -6.63 -5.70 4.24
CA ALA A 98 -6.43 -6.56 3.08
C ALA A 98 -7.18 -7.89 3.21
N VAL A 99 -7.08 -8.58 4.35
CA VAL A 99 -7.79 -9.85 4.59
C VAL A 99 -9.32 -9.68 4.48
N HIS A 100 -9.86 -8.56 4.96
CA HIS A 100 -11.29 -8.27 4.95
C HIS A 100 -11.75 -7.38 3.80
N LEU A 101 -10.95 -7.21 2.74
CA LEU A 101 -11.29 -6.27 1.67
C LEU A 101 -12.45 -6.74 0.80
N VAL A 102 -12.55 -8.05 0.55
CA VAL A 102 -13.51 -8.67 -0.35
C VAL A 102 -14.50 -9.53 0.44
N ARG A 103 -15.80 -9.38 0.13
CA ARG A 103 -16.89 -10.18 0.71
C ARG A 103 -16.94 -11.54 0.03
N GLY A 104 -17.03 -12.62 0.82
CA GLY A 104 -17.27 -13.97 0.31
C GLY A 104 -16.04 -14.70 -0.22
N GLU A 105 -15.01 -13.98 -0.67
CA GLU A 105 -13.70 -14.53 -1.02
C GLU A 105 -12.62 -13.90 -0.15
N GLN A 106 -11.96 -14.71 0.68
CA GLN A 106 -10.86 -14.24 1.51
C GLN A 106 -9.57 -14.19 0.69
N ILE A 107 -8.88 -13.05 0.78
CA ILE A 107 -7.51 -12.89 0.29
C ILE A 107 -6.59 -13.76 1.17
N HIS A 108 -5.67 -14.47 0.54
CA HIS A 108 -4.74 -15.35 1.23
C HIS A 108 -3.94 -14.55 2.28
N THR A 109 -3.73 -15.13 3.46
CA THR A 109 -2.97 -14.45 4.53
C THR A 109 -1.54 -14.12 4.09
N ALA A 110 -0.94 -14.97 3.26
CA ALA A 110 0.39 -14.75 2.69
C ALA A 110 0.44 -13.51 1.77
N THR A 111 -0.56 -13.31 0.91
CA THR A 111 -0.62 -12.15 -0.01
C THR A 111 -0.96 -10.88 0.75
N ALA A 112 -1.87 -10.95 1.72
CA ALA A 112 -2.17 -9.85 2.62
C ALA A 112 -0.92 -9.39 3.40
N LEU A 113 -0.12 -10.30 3.94
CA LEU A 113 1.14 -9.96 4.61
C LEU A 113 2.19 -9.40 3.64
N ALA A 114 2.35 -10.05 2.48
CA ALA A 114 3.32 -9.65 1.47
C ALA A 114 3.02 -8.27 0.87
N THR A 115 1.77 -7.83 0.89
CA THR A 115 1.37 -6.49 0.43
C THR A 115 1.36 -5.47 1.57
N ALA A 116 0.81 -5.80 2.73
CA ALA A 116 0.66 -4.86 3.84
C ALA A 116 1.99 -4.44 4.47
N LEU A 117 2.90 -5.38 4.75
CA LEU A 117 4.14 -5.07 5.46
C LEU A 117 5.08 -4.17 4.66
N PRO A 118 5.39 -4.45 3.37
CA PRO A 118 6.27 -3.58 2.60
C PRO A 118 5.65 -2.21 2.38
N LEU A 119 4.34 -2.16 2.14
CA LEU A 119 3.63 -0.91 1.90
C LEU A 119 3.62 -0.02 3.14
N ALA A 120 3.31 -0.58 4.31
CA ALA A 120 3.39 0.13 5.59
C ALA A 120 4.81 0.65 5.87
N ALA A 121 5.81 -0.19 5.67
CA ALA A 121 7.21 0.16 5.94
C ALA A 121 7.69 1.27 5.01
N LEU A 122 7.53 1.10 3.69
CA LEU A 122 7.96 2.07 2.68
C LEU A 122 7.25 3.41 2.86
N LEU A 123 5.94 3.40 3.06
CA LEU A 123 5.17 4.63 3.25
C LEU A 123 5.57 5.35 4.53
N SER A 124 5.74 4.63 5.64
CA SER A 124 6.14 5.23 6.92
C SER A 124 7.52 5.89 6.81
N ILE A 125 8.49 5.22 6.18
CA ILE A 125 9.83 5.77 5.93
C ILE A 125 9.72 7.01 5.05
N LEU A 126 8.99 6.91 3.93
CA LEU A 126 8.89 8.00 2.96
C LEU A 126 8.24 9.25 3.57
N LEU A 127 7.11 9.09 4.26
CA LEU A 127 6.41 10.20 4.90
C LEU A 127 7.27 10.85 5.99
N THR A 128 8.03 10.06 6.75
CA THR A 128 8.96 10.58 7.76
C THR A 128 10.08 11.40 7.12
N LEU A 129 10.69 10.92 6.04
CA LEU A 129 11.72 11.66 5.29
C LEU A 129 11.16 12.94 4.68
N ALA A 130 9.99 12.86 4.04
CA ALA A 130 9.32 14.01 3.45
C ALA A 130 8.98 15.09 4.49
N TRP A 131 8.50 14.69 5.67
CA TRP A 131 8.22 15.62 6.75
C TRP A 131 9.51 16.29 7.28
N ARG A 132 10.57 15.50 7.51
CA ARG A 132 11.88 16.03 7.93
C ARG A 132 12.47 17.01 6.92
N ALA A 133 12.39 16.70 5.64
CA ALA A 133 12.86 17.59 4.56
C ALA A 133 12.11 18.92 4.55
N ARG A 134 10.79 18.91 4.79
CA ARG A 134 9.97 20.13 4.89
C ARG A 134 10.35 21.00 6.09
N GLN A 135 10.63 20.39 7.24
CA GLN A 135 11.07 21.13 8.44
C GLN A 135 12.43 21.79 8.22
N ASN A 136 13.36 21.10 7.55
CA ASN A 136 14.71 21.63 7.32
C ASN A 136 14.73 22.90 6.44
N LYS A 137 13.82 22.99 5.46
CA LYS A 137 13.70 24.20 4.61
C LYS A 137 13.15 25.42 5.36
N ARG A 138 12.40 25.25 6.46
CA ARG A 138 11.90 26.39 7.25
C ARG A 138 12.99 27.02 8.13
N ASN A 139 14.08 26.30 8.40
CA ASN A 139 15.13 26.75 9.31
C ASN A 139 16.34 27.41 8.60
N THR A 140 16.33 27.51 7.27
CA THR A 140 17.45 28.06 6.46
C THR A 140 17.18 29.46 5.91
N ILE A 141 16.07 30.09 6.29
CA ILE A 141 15.71 31.46 5.90
C ILE A 141 15.75 32.34 7.17
N PHE A 142 16.93 32.58 7.74
CA PHE A 142 17.28 33.73 8.60
C PHE A 142 18.80 33.86 8.64
#